data_AF-A0A7V3CX91-F1
#
_entry.id   AF-A0A7V3CX91-F1
#
_cell.length_a   1.000
_cell.length_b   1.000
_cell.length_c   1.000
_cell.angle_alpha   90.00
_cell.angle_beta   90.00
_cell.angle_gamma   90.00
#
_symmetry.space_group_name_H-M   'P 1'
#
loop_
_entity.id
_entity.type
_entity.pdbx_description
1 polymer ?
#
loop_
_entity_poly.entity_id
_entity_poly.type
_entity_poly.pdbx_seq_one_letter_code
_entity_poly.pdbx_strand_id
1 'polypeptide(L)'
;MFNSDKPGKIEVLKIPSNKQELVFKLASSERPFALMKIGDISEWIKNKLSEYELIEKFENESIFLNINSSEDINILMGSRSFYEGWDSNRPNILLFINIGKGTDAKKFVLQSIGRGVRIEPLPNKRKRALFLNNNREIDQNLFNSIKENVEPLESLFVFGTKADNLKEVMETLKQEKTEVLLGDLFEINPDIKDKDLLIPVYCDSSKIIVEEKEVVKYPIHPEDYEITKNYFNFIGDQIALCKYDCDTRVLK
;
A
#
# COMPACT_ATOMS: atom_id res chain seq x y z
N MET A 1 0.41 -16.87 -12.90
CA MET A 1 0.38 -17.45 -11.54
C MET A 1 0.94 -18.86 -11.50
N PHE A 2 0.48 -19.82 -12.32
CA PHE A 2 0.91 -21.23 -12.22
C PHE A 2 2.11 -21.62 -13.12
N ASN A 3 2.77 -20.64 -13.74
CA ASN A 3 3.91 -20.82 -14.65
C ASN A 3 3.72 -21.77 -15.85
N SER A 4 2.47 -22.02 -16.26
CA SER A 4 2.12 -22.76 -17.47
C SER A 4 1.06 -22.04 -18.29
N ASP A 5 1.13 -22.20 -19.61
CA ASP A 5 0.11 -21.75 -20.57
C ASP A 5 -0.96 -22.84 -20.82
N LYS A 6 -0.78 -24.04 -20.27
CA LYS A 6 -1.69 -25.18 -20.43
C LYS A 6 -2.21 -25.64 -19.07
N PRO A 7 -3.48 -26.07 -18.98
CA PRO A 7 -3.99 -26.69 -17.77
C PRO A 7 -3.24 -28.00 -17.48
N GLY A 8 -3.09 -28.32 -16.20
CA GLY A 8 -2.43 -29.53 -15.74
C GLY A 8 -2.89 -29.86 -14.31
N LYS A 9 -2.65 -31.11 -13.90
CA LYS A 9 -2.82 -31.48 -12.48
C LYS A 9 -1.72 -30.82 -11.66
N ILE A 10 -2.01 -30.53 -10.39
CA ILE A 10 -1.01 -30.04 -9.44
C ILE A 10 -0.22 -31.24 -8.91
N GLU A 11 1.10 -31.15 -9.02
CA GLU A 11 2.05 -32.09 -8.45
C GLU A 11 2.73 -31.44 -7.24
N VAL A 12 2.98 -32.23 -6.21
CA VAL A 12 3.65 -31.81 -4.99
C VAL A 12 5.04 -32.43 -4.97
N LEU A 13 6.06 -31.58 -4.98
CA LEU A 13 7.45 -32.01 -4.88
C LEU A 13 7.91 -31.99 -3.43
N LYS A 14 8.45 -33.12 -2.98
CA LYS A 14 9.14 -33.27 -1.69
C LYS A 14 10.65 -33.24 -1.93
N ILE A 15 11.35 -32.48 -1.10
CA ILE A 15 12.81 -32.48 -1.05
C ILE A 15 13.24 -33.55 -0.04
N PRO A 16 14.04 -34.57 -0.42
CA PRO A 16 14.24 -35.78 0.40
C PRO A 16 14.66 -35.52 1.86
N SER A 17 15.67 -34.67 2.06
CA SER A 17 16.24 -34.35 3.38
C SER A 17 15.53 -33.20 4.09
N ASN A 18 14.54 -32.56 3.47
CA ASN A 18 13.90 -31.36 4.01
C ASN A 18 12.47 -31.68 4.45
N LYS A 19 12.23 -31.63 5.76
CA LYS A 19 10.91 -31.87 6.36
C LYS A 19 10.08 -30.61 6.54
N GLN A 20 10.54 -29.48 6.01
CA GLN A 20 9.93 -28.18 6.23
C GLN A 20 9.38 -27.56 4.94
N GLU A 21 9.70 -28.10 3.78
CA GLU A 21 9.36 -27.52 2.48
C GLU A 21 8.54 -28.47 1.61
N LEU A 22 7.48 -27.93 1.02
CA LEU A 22 6.72 -28.56 -0.06
C LEU A 22 6.61 -27.58 -1.22
N VAL A 23 6.83 -28.08 -2.43
CA VAL A 23 6.84 -27.27 -3.65
C VAL A 23 5.70 -27.73 -4.53
N PHE A 24 5.02 -26.80 -5.19
CA PHE A 24 3.89 -27.12 -6.05
C PHE A 24 4.20 -26.70 -7.48
N LYS A 25 3.97 -27.61 -8.43
CA LYS A 25 4.05 -27.35 -9.86
C LYS A 25 2.83 -27.91 -10.58
N LEU A 26 2.65 -27.52 -11.84
CA LEU A 26 1.70 -28.18 -12.72
C LEU A 26 2.43 -29.29 -13.50
N ALA A 27 1.76 -30.41 -13.76
CA ALA A 27 2.27 -31.44 -14.66
C ALA A 27 2.60 -30.91 -16.07
N SER A 28 1.99 -29.78 -16.46
CA SER A 28 2.20 -29.07 -17.71
C SER A 28 3.34 -28.03 -17.66
N SER A 29 4.13 -27.97 -16.56
CA SER A 29 5.24 -27.02 -16.39
C SER A 29 6.38 -27.63 -15.59
N GLU A 30 7.61 -27.37 -16.04
CA GLU A 30 8.81 -27.69 -15.26
C GLU A 30 9.06 -26.69 -14.11
N ARG A 31 8.54 -25.46 -14.25
CA ARG A 31 8.72 -24.40 -13.25
C ARG A 31 7.68 -24.53 -12.14
N PRO A 32 8.09 -24.59 -10.86
CA PRO A 32 7.15 -24.57 -9.73
C PRO A 32 6.49 -23.20 -9.64
N PHE A 33 5.33 -23.11 -9.00
CA PHE A 33 4.63 -21.84 -8.82
C PHE A 33 4.36 -21.49 -7.36
N ALA A 34 4.37 -22.46 -6.46
CA ALA A 34 4.15 -22.23 -5.04
C ALA A 34 5.14 -22.99 -4.16
N LEU A 35 5.41 -22.42 -3.00
CA LEU A 35 6.26 -22.99 -1.95
C LEU A 35 5.53 -22.90 -0.62
N MET A 36 5.49 -24.00 0.13
CA MET A 36 5.01 -24.04 1.50
C MET A 36 6.17 -24.34 2.44
N LYS A 37 6.42 -23.46 3.41
CA LYS A 37 7.45 -23.59 4.45
C LYS A 37 6.81 -23.70 5.83
N ILE A 38 6.84 -24.88 6.44
CA ILE A 38 6.23 -25.17 7.75
C ILE A 38 7.16 -26.00 8.63
N GLY A 39 6.80 -26.23 9.90
CA GLY A 39 7.66 -26.95 10.84
C GLY A 39 7.85 -28.44 10.51
N ASP A 40 6.77 -29.13 10.15
CA ASP A 40 6.81 -30.53 9.73
C ASP A 40 5.76 -30.78 8.63
N ILE A 41 6.21 -31.24 7.48
CA ILE A 41 5.38 -31.54 6.30
C ILE A 41 4.76 -32.95 6.35
N SER A 42 5.22 -33.81 7.25
CA SER A 42 4.83 -35.24 7.28
C SER A 42 3.33 -35.43 7.45
N GLU A 43 2.71 -34.63 8.34
CA GLU A 43 1.27 -34.66 8.57
C GLU A 43 0.48 -34.14 7.36
N TRP A 44 1.01 -33.12 6.67
CA TRP A 44 0.40 -32.56 5.47
C TRP A 44 0.40 -33.56 4.32
N ILE A 45 1.54 -34.22 4.07
CA ILE A 45 1.64 -35.26 3.04
C ILE A 45 0.64 -36.38 3.32
N LYS A 46 0.57 -36.86 4.56
CA LYS A 46 -0.28 -37.99 4.94
C LYS A 46 -1.77 -37.67 4.92
N ASN A 47 -2.17 -36.52 5.45
CA ASN A 47 -3.57 -36.25 5.78
C ASN A 47 -4.25 -35.21 4.87
N LYS A 48 -3.47 -34.35 4.20
CA LYS A 48 -4.00 -33.21 3.42
C LYS A 48 -3.68 -33.29 1.93
N LEU A 49 -2.59 -33.98 1.56
CA LEU A 49 -2.12 -34.07 0.19
C LEU A 49 -2.18 -35.49 -0.37
N SER A 50 -2.96 -36.38 0.25
CA SER A 50 -3.12 -37.78 -0.17
C SER A 50 -3.72 -37.96 -1.57
N GLU A 51 -4.48 -36.97 -2.04
CA GLU A 51 -5.09 -36.97 -3.38
C GLU A 51 -4.19 -36.35 -4.47
N TYR A 52 -3.08 -35.74 -4.06
CA TYR A 52 -2.13 -35.11 -4.98
C TYR A 52 -1.01 -36.08 -5.37
N GLU A 53 -0.47 -35.89 -6.56
CA GLU A 53 0.70 -36.66 -7.01
C GLU A 53 1.95 -36.14 -6.30
N LEU A 54 2.51 -36.98 -5.42
CA LEU A 54 3.74 -36.68 -4.70
C LEU A 54 4.95 -37.17 -5.49
N ILE A 55 5.85 -36.26 -5.82
CA ILE A 55 7.10 -36.55 -6.52
C ILE A 55 8.26 -36.21 -5.59
N GLU A 56 9.22 -37.10 -5.45
CA GLU A 56 10.43 -36.82 -4.68
C GLU A 56 11.53 -36.30 -5.62
N LYS A 57 12.11 -35.15 -5.28
CA LYS A 57 13.24 -34.58 -6.04
C LYS A 57 14.51 -35.40 -5.84
N PHE A 58 15.40 -35.36 -6.83
CA PHE A 58 16.75 -35.91 -6.70
C PHE A 58 17.68 -35.00 -5.88
N GLU A 59 17.46 -33.69 -5.96
CA GLU A 59 18.28 -32.67 -5.30
C GLU A 59 17.75 -32.34 -3.90
N ASN A 60 18.67 -31.99 -3.00
CA ASN A 60 18.38 -31.61 -1.61
C ASN A 60 18.45 -30.09 -1.36
N GLU A 61 18.40 -29.27 -2.41
CA GLU A 61 18.50 -27.82 -2.29
C GLU A 61 17.20 -27.19 -1.75
N SER A 62 17.32 -26.27 -0.79
CA SER A 62 16.18 -25.51 -0.26
C SER A 62 15.76 -24.44 -1.26
N ILE A 63 14.50 -24.49 -1.68
CA ILE A 63 13.92 -23.45 -2.55
C ILE A 63 13.66 -22.18 -1.73
N PHE A 64 13.34 -22.33 -0.45
CA PHE A 64 13.11 -21.18 0.44
C PHE A 64 14.34 -20.29 0.59
N LEU A 65 15.53 -20.88 0.74
CA LEU A 65 16.79 -20.11 0.84
C LEU A 65 17.11 -19.35 -0.46
N ASN A 66 16.69 -19.88 -1.61
CA ASN A 66 16.95 -19.31 -2.94
C ASN A 66 15.76 -18.52 -3.50
N ILE A 67 14.79 -18.13 -2.67
CA ILE A 67 13.53 -17.52 -3.11
C ILE A 67 13.68 -16.18 -3.85
N ASN A 68 14.80 -15.48 -3.66
CA ASN A 68 15.13 -14.24 -4.39
C ASN A 68 15.94 -14.49 -5.66
N SER A 69 16.62 -15.63 -5.75
CA SER A 69 17.43 -15.99 -6.92
C SER A 69 16.59 -16.58 -8.05
N SER A 70 15.38 -17.04 -7.75
CA SER A 70 14.42 -17.55 -8.73
C SER A 70 13.12 -16.72 -8.69
N GLU A 71 12.60 -16.43 -9.88
CA GLU A 71 11.32 -15.74 -10.07
C GLU A 71 10.13 -16.71 -10.08
N ASP A 72 10.37 -18.02 -10.03
CA ASP A 72 9.35 -19.04 -10.30
C ASP A 72 8.26 -19.07 -9.22
N ILE A 73 8.62 -18.84 -7.96
CA ILE A 73 7.65 -18.89 -6.88
C ILE A 73 6.79 -17.62 -6.88
N ASN A 74 5.50 -17.80 -7.17
CA ASN A 74 4.48 -16.76 -7.15
C ASN A 74 3.64 -16.78 -5.87
N ILE A 75 3.52 -17.94 -5.23
CA ILE A 75 2.75 -18.12 -3.98
C ILE A 75 3.68 -18.67 -2.91
N LEU A 76 3.81 -17.95 -1.81
CA LEU A 76 4.60 -18.36 -0.66
C LEU A 76 3.67 -18.56 0.54
N MET A 77 3.62 -19.79 1.05
CA MET A 77 2.78 -20.21 2.17
C MET A 77 3.66 -20.64 3.34
N GLY A 78 3.17 -20.42 4.55
CA GLY A 78 3.95 -20.76 5.74
C GLY A 78 3.27 -20.32 7.03
N SER A 79 3.85 -20.75 8.14
CA SER A 79 3.30 -20.51 9.48
C SER A 79 4.30 -19.72 10.33
N ARG A 80 4.94 -20.36 11.31
CA ARG A 80 5.93 -19.74 12.20
C ARG A 80 7.27 -19.47 11.53
N SER A 81 7.58 -20.19 10.47
CA SER A 81 8.79 -20.04 9.65
C SER A 81 8.98 -18.62 9.10
N PHE A 82 7.89 -17.89 8.86
CA PHE A 82 7.97 -16.49 8.43
C PHE A 82 8.31 -15.50 9.54
N TYR A 83 8.17 -15.90 10.81
CA TYR A 83 8.57 -15.07 11.95
C TYR A 83 10.10 -14.93 12.00
N GLU A 84 10.82 -15.99 11.66
CA GLU A 84 12.29 -15.99 11.54
C GLU A 84 12.75 -15.24 10.28
N GLY A 85 11.98 -15.36 9.20
CA GLY A 85 11.98 -14.39 8.13
C GLY A 85 11.88 -14.98 6.74
N TRP A 86 11.31 -14.20 5.82
CA TRP A 86 11.60 -14.30 4.40
C TRP A 86 12.20 -12.96 4.00
N ASP A 87 13.23 -12.97 3.18
CA ASP A 87 13.75 -11.76 2.55
C ASP A 87 13.22 -11.80 1.13
N SER A 88 12.18 -11.03 0.80
CA SER A 88 11.73 -10.85 -0.59
C SER A 88 10.93 -9.56 -0.70
N ASN A 89 11.23 -8.77 -1.72
CA ASN A 89 10.56 -7.52 -2.10
C ASN A 89 9.43 -7.73 -3.14
N ARG A 90 9.23 -8.98 -3.60
CA ARG A 90 8.21 -9.36 -4.60
C ARG A 90 6.75 -9.46 -4.11
N PRO A 91 6.43 -9.58 -2.81
CA PRO A 91 5.03 -9.72 -2.39
C PRO A 91 4.20 -8.47 -2.70
N ASN A 92 3.11 -8.64 -3.47
CA ASN A 92 2.07 -7.62 -3.67
C ASN A 92 0.74 -7.97 -2.97
N ILE A 93 0.60 -9.20 -2.47
CA ILE A 93 -0.56 -9.67 -1.71
C ILE A 93 -0.08 -10.35 -0.43
N LEU A 94 -0.64 -9.95 0.71
CA LEU A 94 -0.50 -10.65 1.98
C LEU A 94 -1.86 -11.16 2.43
N LEU A 95 -1.99 -12.47 2.62
CA LEU A 95 -3.19 -13.11 3.13
C LEU A 95 -2.93 -13.68 4.53
N PHE A 96 -3.61 -13.13 5.52
CA PHE A 96 -3.50 -13.55 6.91
C PHE A 96 -4.64 -14.51 7.31
N ILE A 97 -4.29 -15.76 7.52
CA ILE A 97 -5.24 -16.81 7.94
C ILE A 97 -5.05 -17.06 9.45
N ASN A 98 -6.08 -16.80 10.24
CA ASN A 98 -6.10 -17.11 11.68
C ASN A 98 -4.88 -16.58 12.47
N ILE A 99 -4.48 -15.34 12.23
CA ILE A 99 -3.49 -14.67 13.07
C ILE A 99 -4.01 -14.61 14.51
N GLY A 100 -3.22 -15.15 15.45
CA GLY A 100 -3.55 -15.11 16.88
C GLY A 100 -3.57 -13.67 17.40
N LYS A 101 -4.19 -13.46 18.56
CA LYS A 101 -4.22 -12.15 19.23
C LYS A 101 -3.06 -12.08 20.23
N GLY A 102 -2.13 -11.14 20.06
CA GLY A 102 -0.95 -11.05 20.95
C GLY A 102 0.22 -10.25 20.39
N THR A 103 1.18 -9.90 21.25
CA THR A 103 2.34 -9.06 20.89
C THR A 103 3.18 -9.66 19.76
N ASP A 104 3.35 -10.97 19.73
CA ASP A 104 4.14 -11.65 18.70
C ASP A 104 3.43 -11.66 17.34
N ALA A 105 2.10 -11.76 17.35
CA ALA A 105 1.29 -11.63 16.15
C ALA A 105 1.35 -10.21 15.58
N LYS A 106 1.30 -9.19 16.44
CA LYS A 106 1.47 -7.78 16.03
C LYS A 106 2.84 -7.54 15.40
N LYS A 107 3.91 -7.99 16.05
CA LYS A 107 5.27 -7.91 15.51
C LYS A 107 5.36 -8.61 14.15
N PHE A 108 4.80 -9.80 14.04
CA PHE A 108 4.78 -10.56 12.79
C PHE A 108 4.07 -9.82 11.66
N VAL A 109 2.88 -9.26 11.92
CA VAL A 109 2.12 -8.47 10.95
C VAL A 109 2.94 -7.26 10.50
N LEU A 110 3.51 -6.50 11.43
CA LEU A 110 4.32 -5.33 11.12
C LEU A 110 5.53 -5.67 10.28
N GLN A 111 6.28 -6.72 10.66
CA GLN A 111 7.44 -7.18 9.90
C GLN A 111 7.04 -7.65 8.50
N SER A 112 5.90 -8.34 8.39
CA SER A 112 5.36 -8.81 7.12
C SER A 112 5.00 -7.68 6.18
N ILE A 113 4.28 -6.67 6.68
CA ILE A 113 3.89 -5.49 5.92
C ILE A 113 5.13 -4.65 5.59
N GLY A 114 6.03 -4.42 6.55
CA GLY A 114 7.28 -3.71 6.36
C GLY A 114 8.18 -4.31 5.29
N ARG A 115 8.11 -5.63 5.06
CA ARG A 115 8.74 -6.32 3.94
C ARG A 115 7.97 -6.13 2.63
N GLY A 116 6.64 -6.27 2.67
CA GLY A 116 5.78 -6.13 1.48
C GLY A 116 5.69 -4.71 0.91
N VAL A 117 5.93 -3.66 1.72
CA VAL A 117 5.96 -2.27 1.24
C VAL A 117 7.33 -1.84 0.70
N ARG A 118 8.31 -2.74 0.63
CA ARG A 118 9.62 -2.47 0.01
C ARG A 118 9.47 -2.48 -1.50
N ILE A 119 9.10 -1.32 -2.05
CA ILE A 119 8.90 -1.14 -3.48
C ILE A 119 10.23 -0.91 -4.21
N GLU A 120 10.44 -1.68 -5.27
CA GLU A 120 11.62 -1.63 -6.15
C GLU A 120 11.18 -1.86 -7.61
N PRO A 121 10.63 -0.83 -8.29
CA PRO A 121 10.08 -0.97 -9.64
C PRO A 121 11.18 -1.09 -10.71
N LEU A 122 12.41 -0.67 -10.39
CA LEU A 122 13.59 -0.88 -11.21
C LEU A 122 14.71 -1.51 -10.35
N PRO A 123 15.55 -2.40 -10.91
CA PRO A 123 16.62 -3.04 -10.16
C PRO A 123 17.52 -2.02 -9.44
N ASN A 124 17.74 -2.26 -8.15
CA ASN A 124 18.52 -1.42 -7.23
C ASN A 124 17.95 0.00 -6.99
N LYS A 125 16.69 0.27 -7.37
CA LYS A 125 16.01 1.55 -7.15
C LYS A 125 14.85 1.39 -6.18
N ARG A 126 15.14 1.54 -4.88
CA ARG A 126 14.15 1.42 -3.79
C ARG A 126 13.31 2.68 -3.59
N LYS A 127 12.66 3.14 -4.66
CA LYS A 127 11.77 4.31 -4.68
C LYS A 127 10.60 4.03 -5.64
N ARG A 128 9.47 4.68 -5.41
CA ARG A 128 8.31 4.58 -6.30
C ARG A 128 8.61 5.14 -7.68
N ALA A 129 8.00 4.59 -8.72
CA ALA A 129 8.21 4.95 -10.12
C ALA A 129 7.93 6.43 -10.37
N LEU A 130 6.93 7.03 -9.72
CA LEU A 130 6.66 8.47 -9.81
C LEU A 130 7.85 9.32 -9.31
N PHE A 131 8.46 8.91 -8.20
CA PHE A 131 9.65 9.59 -7.66
C PHE A 131 10.83 9.46 -8.64
N LEU A 132 11.03 8.26 -9.18
CA LEU A 132 12.08 8.01 -10.18
C LEU A 132 11.85 8.83 -11.46
N ASN A 133 10.60 8.98 -11.90
CA ASN A 133 10.23 9.79 -13.07
C ASN A 133 10.54 11.27 -12.83
N ASN A 134 10.18 11.81 -11.67
CA ASN A 134 10.46 13.20 -11.33
C ASN A 134 11.98 13.51 -11.30
N ASN A 135 12.80 12.53 -10.92
CA ASN A 135 14.26 12.65 -10.92
C ASN A 135 14.92 12.25 -12.25
N ARG A 136 14.15 11.90 -13.30
CA ARG A 136 14.65 11.41 -14.60
C ARG A 136 15.52 10.15 -14.48
N GLU A 137 15.21 9.30 -13.51
CA GLU A 137 15.88 8.01 -13.27
C GLU A 137 15.18 6.82 -13.94
N ILE A 138 14.01 7.05 -14.55
CA ILE A 138 13.27 6.11 -15.39
C ILE A 138 13.05 6.75 -16.77
N ASP A 139 13.11 5.94 -17.82
CA ASP A 139 12.80 6.39 -19.17
C ASP A 139 11.35 6.90 -19.27
N GLN A 140 11.17 8.05 -19.92
CA GLN A 140 9.86 8.71 -19.99
C GLN A 140 8.84 7.89 -20.78
N ASN A 141 9.27 7.20 -21.84
CA ASN A 141 8.37 6.36 -22.63
C ASN A 141 7.94 5.14 -21.82
N LEU A 142 8.88 4.52 -21.10
CA LEU A 142 8.59 3.44 -20.16
C LEU A 142 7.59 3.88 -19.10
N PHE A 143 7.84 4.99 -18.40
CA PHE A 143 6.92 5.50 -17.39
C PHE A 143 5.53 5.78 -17.97
N ASN A 144 5.45 6.44 -19.14
CA ASN A 144 4.18 6.72 -19.81
C ASN A 144 3.39 5.46 -20.18
N SER A 145 4.07 4.35 -20.51
CA SER A 145 3.41 3.07 -20.81
C SER A 145 2.83 2.38 -19.58
N ILE A 146 3.41 2.61 -18.40
CA ILE A 146 2.99 1.96 -17.15
C ILE A 146 2.18 2.86 -16.21
N LYS A 147 2.11 4.18 -16.48
CA LYS A 147 1.57 5.20 -15.56
C LYS A 147 0.17 4.86 -15.03
N GLU A 148 -0.70 4.29 -15.86
CA GLU A 148 -2.08 3.95 -15.51
C GLU A 148 -2.16 2.78 -14.52
N ASN A 149 -1.16 1.89 -14.55
CA ASN A 149 -1.13 0.66 -13.75
C ASN A 149 -0.11 0.71 -12.61
N VAL A 150 0.68 1.77 -12.51
CA VAL A 150 1.81 1.85 -11.58
C VAL A 150 1.37 1.81 -10.12
N GLU A 151 0.26 2.48 -9.79
CA GLU A 151 -0.25 2.52 -8.43
C GLU A 151 -0.73 1.13 -7.96
N PRO A 152 -1.57 0.39 -8.71
CA PRO A 152 -1.88 -1.00 -8.39
C PRO A 152 -0.64 -1.91 -8.28
N LEU A 153 0.37 -1.71 -9.12
CA LEU A 153 1.60 -2.52 -9.11
C LEU A 153 2.48 -2.23 -7.88
N GLU A 154 2.46 -1.00 -7.37
CA GLU A 154 3.18 -0.58 -6.17
C GLU A 154 2.34 -0.68 -4.88
N SER A 155 1.15 -1.27 -4.97
CA SER A 155 0.23 -1.43 -3.85
C SER A 155 0.35 -2.80 -3.22
N LEU A 156 0.53 -2.83 -1.90
CA LEU A 156 0.47 -4.05 -1.10
C LEU A 156 -0.98 -4.27 -0.64
N PHE A 157 -1.61 -5.33 -1.15
CA PHE A 157 -2.96 -5.70 -0.74
C PHE A 157 -2.92 -6.63 0.47
N VAL A 158 -3.55 -6.20 1.57
CA VAL A 158 -3.58 -6.97 2.82
C VAL A 158 -4.99 -7.52 3.05
N PHE A 159 -5.10 -8.84 3.13
CA PHE A 159 -6.34 -9.56 3.36
C PHE A 159 -6.27 -10.38 4.65
N GLY A 160 -7.43 -10.63 5.26
CA GLY A 160 -7.55 -11.45 6.46
C GLY A 160 -8.82 -12.29 6.43
N THR A 161 -8.76 -13.51 6.95
CA THR A 161 -9.93 -14.41 6.98
C THR A 161 -10.99 -14.02 8.01
N LYS A 162 -10.64 -13.16 8.97
CA LYS A 162 -11.54 -12.65 10.01
C LYS A 162 -11.43 -11.13 10.09
N ALA A 163 -12.56 -10.45 10.20
CA ALA A 163 -12.61 -8.99 10.34
C ALA A 163 -11.84 -8.49 11.57
N ASP A 164 -11.89 -9.23 12.67
CA ASP A 164 -11.10 -8.96 13.88
C ASP A 164 -9.59 -8.88 13.61
N ASN A 165 -9.06 -9.76 12.76
CA ASN A 165 -7.64 -9.78 12.44
C ASN A 165 -7.24 -8.52 11.67
N LEU A 166 -8.09 -8.04 10.76
CA LEU A 166 -7.85 -6.80 10.00
C LEU A 166 -7.90 -5.57 10.91
N LYS A 167 -8.80 -5.55 11.90
CA LYS A 167 -8.83 -4.47 12.90
C LYS A 167 -7.53 -4.40 13.70
N GLU A 168 -7.03 -5.54 14.16
CA GLU A 168 -5.77 -5.61 14.90
C GLU A 168 -4.58 -5.16 14.05
N VAL A 169 -4.53 -5.57 12.77
CA VAL A 169 -3.52 -5.10 11.80
C VAL A 169 -3.56 -3.58 11.68
N MET A 170 -4.76 -3.00 11.53
CA MET A 170 -4.95 -1.55 11.38
C MET A 170 -4.60 -0.77 12.63
N GLU A 171 -4.99 -1.24 13.82
CA GLU A 171 -4.61 -0.63 15.09
C GLU A 171 -3.10 -0.64 15.29
N THR A 172 -2.46 -1.77 14.98
CA THR A 172 -1.01 -1.93 15.11
C THR A 172 -0.27 -0.95 14.17
N LEU A 173 -0.72 -0.80 12.92
CA LEU A 173 -0.15 0.18 11.99
C LEU A 173 -0.36 1.64 12.43
N LYS A 174 -1.50 1.95 13.07
CA LYS A 174 -1.75 3.30 13.60
C LYS A 174 -0.85 3.62 14.80
N GLN A 175 -0.52 2.64 15.63
CA GLN A 175 0.39 2.81 16.77
C GLN A 175 1.84 3.04 16.34
N GLU A 176 2.26 2.43 15.23
CA GLU A 176 3.61 2.57 14.67
C GLU A 176 3.77 3.81 13.78
N LYS A 177 2.69 4.52 13.42
CA LYS A 177 2.84 5.82 12.76
C LYS A 177 3.51 6.78 13.73
N THR A 178 4.82 6.92 13.57
CA THR A 178 5.56 8.05 14.12
C THR A 178 4.91 9.30 13.55
N GLU A 179 4.48 10.23 14.43
CA GLU A 179 4.33 11.62 14.00
C GLU A 179 5.62 11.98 13.26
N VAL A 180 5.53 12.29 11.98
CA VAL A 180 6.70 12.75 11.24
C VAL A 180 7.08 14.08 11.89
N LEU A 181 8.10 14.05 12.74
CA LEU A 181 8.79 15.23 13.22
C LEU A 181 9.40 15.90 11.99
N LEU A 182 8.59 16.77 11.37
CA LEU A 182 8.95 17.61 10.25
C LEU A 182 10.13 18.55 10.58
N GLY A 183 10.46 18.71 11.86
CA GLY A 183 11.38 19.72 12.40
C GLY A 183 12.79 19.74 11.82
N ASP A 184 13.34 18.60 11.38
CA ASP A 184 14.73 18.52 10.90
C ASP A 184 14.85 18.56 9.36
N LEU A 185 13.73 18.53 8.63
CA LEU A 185 13.70 18.56 7.15
C LEU A 185 13.60 19.99 6.58
N PHE A 186 13.40 20.99 7.43
CA PHE A 186 13.30 22.39 7.01
C PHE A 186 14.47 23.18 7.58
N GLU A 187 15.29 23.74 6.69
CA GLU A 187 16.23 24.78 7.07
C GLU A 187 15.48 26.09 7.30
N ILE A 188 15.70 26.71 8.46
CA ILE A 188 15.17 28.05 8.74
C ILE A 188 15.83 29.00 7.74
N ASN A 189 15.02 29.66 6.91
CA ASN A 189 15.50 30.64 5.94
C ASN A 189 16.36 31.71 6.67
N PRO A 190 17.63 31.94 6.30
CA PRO A 190 18.47 32.92 6.99
C PRO A 190 17.90 34.35 6.94
N ASP A 191 17.06 34.67 5.95
CA ASP A 191 16.45 35.99 5.74
C ASP A 191 15.34 36.35 6.75
N ILE A 192 14.97 35.42 7.64
CA ILE A 192 13.96 35.60 8.70
C ILE A 192 14.55 35.70 10.11
N LYS A 193 15.88 35.61 10.30
CA LYS A 193 16.51 35.65 11.63
C LYS A 193 16.22 36.92 12.44
N ASP A 194 16.13 38.07 11.76
CA ASP A 194 15.88 39.37 12.38
C ASP A 194 14.43 39.86 12.17
N LYS A 195 13.52 38.95 11.82
CA LYS A 195 12.12 39.28 11.53
C LYS A 195 11.20 38.57 12.51
N ASP A 196 10.30 39.33 13.11
CA ASP A 196 9.20 38.76 13.89
C ASP A 196 8.20 38.08 12.96
N LEU A 197 8.17 36.75 13.01
CA LEU A 197 7.22 35.94 12.26
C LEU A 197 5.89 35.90 13.00
N LEU A 198 5.05 36.89 12.74
CA LEU A 198 3.70 36.92 13.28
C LEU A 198 2.84 35.90 12.54
N ILE A 199 2.30 34.94 13.29
CA ILE A 199 1.28 34.03 12.76
C ILE A 199 -0.06 34.77 12.85
N PRO A 200 -0.73 35.06 11.71
CA PRO A 200 -2.02 35.70 11.75
C PRO A 200 -3.02 34.76 12.42
N VAL A 201 -3.72 35.27 13.44
CA VAL A 201 -4.84 34.58 14.06
C VAL A 201 -6.10 35.27 13.56
N TYR A 202 -7.03 34.49 13.01
CA TYR A 202 -8.33 35.01 12.60
C TYR A 202 -9.07 35.55 13.82
N CYS A 203 -9.61 36.76 13.68
CA CYS A 203 -10.50 37.37 14.65
C CYS A 203 -11.78 37.81 13.94
N ASP A 204 -12.90 37.81 14.67
CA ASP A 204 -14.15 38.30 14.13
C ASP A 204 -14.04 39.80 13.85
N SER A 205 -14.24 40.18 12.59
CA SER A 205 -14.25 41.57 12.16
C SER A 205 -15.64 42.17 12.35
N SER A 206 -15.71 43.41 12.86
CA SER A 206 -16.95 44.19 12.88
C SER A 206 -17.33 44.76 11.51
N LYS A 207 -16.37 44.79 10.57
CA LYS A 207 -16.56 45.19 9.17
C LYS A 207 -16.99 43.99 8.35
N ILE A 208 -18.02 44.20 7.53
CA ILE A 208 -18.48 43.24 6.53
C ILE A 208 -17.80 43.52 5.19
N ILE A 209 -17.66 42.50 4.34
CA ILE A 209 -16.99 42.59 3.03
C ILE A 209 -17.59 43.71 2.15
N VAL A 210 -18.90 43.98 2.28
CA VAL A 210 -19.61 45.05 1.55
C VAL A 210 -19.11 46.47 1.88
N GLU A 211 -18.53 46.67 3.07
CA GLU A 211 -17.96 47.97 3.48
C GLU A 211 -16.53 48.17 2.97
N GLU A 212 -15.92 47.14 2.38
CA GLU A 212 -14.52 47.15 1.94
C GLU A 212 -14.37 47.83 0.57
N LYS A 213 -13.61 48.93 0.53
CA LYS A 213 -13.39 49.70 -0.71
C LYS A 213 -12.41 49.03 -1.68
N GLU A 214 -11.52 48.21 -1.16
CA GLU A 214 -10.54 47.44 -1.93
C GLU A 214 -10.82 45.95 -1.78
N VAL A 215 -11.75 45.44 -2.58
CA VAL A 215 -12.10 44.02 -2.54
C VAL A 215 -10.97 43.21 -3.18
N VAL A 216 -10.32 42.37 -2.38
CA VAL A 216 -9.36 41.38 -2.89
C VAL A 216 -10.12 40.35 -3.72
N LYS A 217 -9.85 40.31 -5.02
CA LYS A 217 -10.48 39.33 -5.93
C LYS A 217 -9.82 37.97 -5.76
N TYR A 218 -10.58 36.99 -5.29
CA TYR A 218 -10.14 35.60 -5.26
C TYR A 218 -10.36 34.96 -6.63
N PRO A 219 -9.35 34.30 -7.22
CA PRO A 219 -9.53 33.55 -8.44
C PRO A 219 -10.38 32.30 -8.16
N ILE A 220 -11.44 32.10 -8.93
CA ILE A 220 -12.30 30.92 -8.88
C ILE A 220 -12.20 30.16 -10.20
N HIS A 221 -12.23 28.83 -10.15
CA HIS A 221 -12.25 28.00 -11.35
C HIS A 221 -13.57 28.23 -12.13
N PRO A 222 -13.56 28.26 -13.48
CA PRO A 222 -14.76 28.57 -14.27
C PRO A 222 -15.95 27.65 -14.00
N GLU A 223 -15.70 26.36 -13.76
CA GLU A 223 -16.77 25.39 -13.47
C GLU A 223 -17.43 25.67 -12.11
N ASP A 224 -16.64 25.96 -11.08
CA ASP A 224 -17.15 26.28 -9.75
C ASP A 224 -17.93 27.60 -9.76
N TYR A 225 -17.50 28.57 -10.57
CA TYR A 225 -18.23 29.82 -10.77
C TYR A 225 -19.61 29.58 -11.37
N GLU A 226 -19.71 28.77 -12.42
CA GLU A 226 -20.99 28.48 -13.07
C GLU A 226 -21.94 27.71 -12.14
N ILE A 227 -21.43 26.74 -11.38
CA ILE A 227 -22.24 26.02 -10.38
C ILE A 227 -22.77 26.99 -9.32
N THR A 228 -21.91 27.84 -8.77
CA THR A 228 -22.26 28.79 -7.73
C THR A 228 -23.27 29.83 -8.23
N LYS A 229 -23.06 30.35 -9.44
CA LYS A 229 -23.97 31.29 -10.10
C LYS A 229 -25.36 30.68 -10.32
N ASN A 230 -25.42 29.46 -10.84
CA ASN A 230 -26.69 28.76 -11.07
C ASN A 230 -27.42 28.49 -9.75
N TYR A 231 -26.69 28.18 -8.68
CA TYR A 231 -27.26 28.01 -7.35
C TYR A 231 -27.92 29.29 -6.84
N PHE A 232 -27.22 30.43 -6.87
CA PHE A 232 -27.78 31.70 -6.41
C PHE A 232 -28.96 32.17 -7.27
N ASN A 233 -28.89 31.98 -8.58
CA ASN A 233 -30.02 32.26 -9.48
C ASN A 233 -31.24 31.40 -9.17
N PHE A 234 -31.03 30.12 -8.80
CA PHE A 234 -32.10 29.19 -8.48
C PHE A 234 -32.82 29.55 -7.18
N ILE A 235 -32.07 29.87 -6.12
CA ILE A 235 -32.68 30.21 -4.83
C ILE A 235 -33.29 31.61 -4.82
N GLY A 236 -32.79 32.52 -5.65
CA GLY A 236 -33.27 33.90 -5.76
C GLY A 236 -32.89 34.78 -4.55
N ASP A 237 -32.93 36.09 -4.77
CA ASP A 237 -32.36 37.08 -3.85
C ASP A 237 -32.98 37.04 -2.45
N GLN A 238 -34.30 36.82 -2.35
CA GLN A 238 -35.01 36.81 -1.06
C GLN A 238 -34.57 35.64 -0.17
N ILE A 239 -34.43 34.44 -0.74
CA ILE A 239 -34.00 33.25 -0.01
C ILE A 239 -32.50 33.33 0.29
N ALA A 240 -31.70 33.86 -0.66
CA ALA A 240 -30.28 34.08 -0.46
C ALA A 240 -30.02 35.01 0.73
N LEU A 241 -30.74 36.14 0.82
CA LEU A 241 -30.63 37.10 1.91
C LEU A 241 -30.96 36.44 3.27
N CYS A 242 -32.12 35.78 3.38
CA CYS A 242 -32.52 35.14 4.65
C CYS A 242 -31.59 34.00 5.09
N LYS A 243 -30.94 33.32 4.14
CA LYS A 243 -30.13 32.14 4.43
C LYS A 243 -28.66 32.48 4.71
N TYR A 244 -28.13 33.52 4.08
CA TYR A 244 -26.69 33.79 4.07
C TYR A 244 -26.30 35.17 4.59
N ASP A 245 -27.19 36.18 4.60
CA ASP A 245 -26.80 37.52 5.07
C ASP A 245 -28.03 38.36 5.52
N CYS A 246 -28.35 38.31 6.82
CA CYS A 246 -29.46 39.07 7.41
C CYS A 246 -29.04 40.46 7.92
N ASP A 247 -27.91 41.00 7.47
CA ASP A 247 -27.45 42.31 7.91
C ASP A 247 -28.04 43.44 7.04
N THR A 248 -28.78 44.35 7.66
CA THR A 248 -29.40 45.51 6.99
C THR A 248 -28.41 46.41 6.24
N ARG A 249 -27.11 46.37 6.58
CA ARG A 249 -26.06 47.14 5.90
C ARG A 249 -25.80 46.65 4.46
N VAL A 250 -26.21 45.43 4.12
CA VAL A 250 -26.06 44.81 2.80
C VAL A 250 -27.16 45.27 1.81
N LEU A 251 -28.25 45.88 2.30
CA LEU A 251 -29.44 46.27 1.52
C LEU A 251 -29.35 47.67 0.85
N LYS A 252 -28.15 48.18 0.57
CA LYS A 252 -27.98 49.51 -0.05
C LYS A 252 -28.30 49.53 -1.54
#